data_AF-A0A8H5GXS0-F1
#
_entry.id   AF-A0A8H5GXS0-F1
#
_cell.length_a   1.000
_cell.length_b   1.000
_cell.length_c   1.000
_cell.angle_alpha   90.00
_cell.angle_beta   90.00
_cell.angle_gamma   90.00
#
_symmetry.space_group_name_H-M   'P 1'
#
loop_
_entity.id
_entity.type
_entity.pdbx_description
1 polymer ?
#
loop_
_entity_poly.entity_id
_entity_poly.type
_entity_poly.pdbx_seq_one_letter_code
_entity_poly.pdbx_strand_id
1 'polypeptide(L)'
;MQSDSCRALVDDVPTKLPDVDTSIPTFVAKWDMPWSSHLVLRHFDGNLFNGSALFSTPILNTSLANSSDNETYFTQSFGILSSAEFVIEDGKVVGFGLTGVWEAGTGIEDPSGDTVQKRSEVWFAREQ
;
A
#
# COMPACT_ATOMS: atom_id res chain seq x y z
N MET A 1 -22.60 4.22 -0.01
CA MET A 1 -22.90 3.05 -0.87
C MET A 1 -21.70 2.85 -1.79
N GLN A 2 -21.09 1.68 -1.76
CA GLN A 2 -19.92 1.34 -2.59
C GLN A 2 -20.40 0.97 -4.00
N SER A 3 -19.74 1.44 -5.06
CA SER A 3 -20.13 1.13 -6.44
C SER A 3 -19.84 -0.32 -6.79
N ASP A 4 -20.57 -0.86 -7.76
CA ASP A 4 -20.37 -2.22 -8.28
C ASP A 4 -18.94 -2.43 -8.80
N SER A 5 -18.33 -1.37 -9.35
CA SER A 5 -16.93 -1.35 -9.79
C SER A 5 -15.93 -1.45 -8.63
N CYS A 6 -16.18 -0.79 -7.51
CA CYS A 6 -15.34 -0.93 -6.32
C CYS A 6 -15.44 -2.34 -5.73
N ARG A 7 -16.63 -2.94 -5.76
CA ARG A 7 -16.84 -4.30 -5.26
C ARG A 7 -16.12 -5.34 -6.11
N ALA A 8 -16.20 -5.23 -7.43
CA ALA A 8 -15.43 -6.06 -8.35
C ALA A 8 -13.91 -5.89 -8.19
N LEU A 9 -13.43 -4.66 -7.93
CA LEU A 9 -12.01 -4.41 -7.66
C LEU A 9 -11.54 -5.09 -6.36
N VAL A 10 -12.38 -5.06 -5.31
CA VAL A 10 -12.14 -5.75 -4.05
C VAL A 10 -12.10 -7.26 -4.23
N ASP A 11 -12.98 -7.82 -5.07
CA ASP A 11 -13.00 -9.24 -5.39
C ASP A 11 -11.79 -9.68 -6.25
N ASP A 12 -11.18 -8.75 -7.01
CA ASP A 12 -9.97 -8.96 -7.83
C ASP A 12 -8.64 -8.66 -7.09
N VAL A 13 -8.70 -8.03 -5.89
CA VAL A 13 -7.54 -8.03 -4.99
C VAL A 13 -7.31 -9.49 -4.60
N PRO A 14 -6.12 -10.08 -4.84
CA PRO A 14 -5.86 -11.48 -4.55
C PRO A 14 -6.36 -11.82 -3.14
N THR A 15 -7.41 -12.65 -3.05
CA THR A 15 -8.17 -12.93 -1.82
C THR A 15 -7.36 -13.65 -0.72
N LYS A 16 -6.07 -13.87 -0.95
CA LYS A 16 -5.12 -14.44 0.01
C LYS A 16 -3.84 -13.60 0.07
N LEU A 17 -3.98 -12.34 0.47
CA LEU A 17 -2.85 -11.61 1.03
C LEU A 17 -2.56 -12.19 2.43
N PRO A 18 -1.31 -12.57 2.75
CA PRO A 18 -0.99 -12.96 4.11
C PRO A 18 -1.17 -11.74 5.02
N ASP A 19 -1.72 -11.99 6.21
CA ASP A 19 -1.51 -11.13 7.37
C ASP A 19 -2.12 -9.71 7.30
N VAL A 20 -3.29 -9.55 6.69
CA VAL A 20 -4.12 -8.35 6.90
C VAL A 20 -5.02 -8.59 8.11
N ASP A 21 -4.60 -8.06 9.26
CA ASP A 21 -5.41 -8.06 10.47
C ASP A 21 -6.69 -7.23 10.24
N THR A 22 -7.83 -7.91 10.20
CA THR A 22 -9.15 -7.29 9.97
C THR A 22 -9.64 -6.43 11.15
N SER A 23 -8.99 -6.50 12.32
CA SER A 23 -9.34 -5.68 13.48
C SER A 23 -8.81 -4.25 13.37
N ILE A 24 -7.86 -4.00 12.46
CA ILE A 24 -7.26 -2.69 12.24
C ILE A 24 -7.68 -2.18 10.85
N PRO A 25 -8.28 -0.98 10.74
CA PRO A 25 -8.57 -0.37 9.44
C PRO A 25 -7.30 -0.33 8.58
N THR A 26 -7.35 -1.01 7.44
CA THR A 26 -6.19 -1.21 6.57
C THR A 26 -6.56 -0.88 5.13
N PHE A 27 -5.78 -0.01 4.50
CA PHE A 27 -5.84 0.21 3.06
C PHE A 27 -4.81 -0.65 2.36
N VAL A 28 -5.22 -1.31 1.28
CA VAL A 28 -4.33 -2.08 0.41
C VAL A 28 -4.45 -1.55 -0.99
N ALA A 29 -3.31 -1.23 -1.60
CA ALA A 29 -3.23 -0.75 -2.98
C ALA A 29 -2.21 -1.58 -3.75
N LYS A 30 -2.57 -1.97 -4.99
CA LYS A 30 -1.59 -2.49 -5.94
C LYS A 30 -0.62 -1.38 -6.32
N TRP A 31 0.66 -1.72 -6.40
CA TRP A 31 1.71 -0.84 -6.89
C TRP A 31 2.67 -1.70 -7.71
N ASP A 32 3.34 -1.11 -8.70
CA ASP A 32 4.24 -1.86 -9.58
C ASP A 32 5.70 -1.48 -9.29
N MET A 33 6.38 -2.24 -8.45
CA MET A 33 7.83 -2.16 -8.27
C MET A 33 8.50 -3.52 -8.32
N PRO A 34 9.79 -3.58 -8.68
CA PRO A 34 10.49 -4.86 -8.80
C PRO A 34 10.52 -5.70 -7.52
N TRP A 35 10.40 -5.08 -6.34
CA TRP A 35 10.47 -5.75 -5.04
C TRP A 35 9.17 -5.70 -4.21
N SER A 36 8.09 -5.12 -4.74
CA SER A 36 6.80 -5.07 -4.05
C SER A 36 5.65 -4.99 -5.04
N SER A 37 4.59 -5.73 -4.77
CA SER A 37 3.34 -5.78 -5.55
C SER A 37 2.21 -4.96 -4.92
N HIS A 38 2.25 -4.74 -3.61
CA HIS A 38 1.20 -4.03 -2.89
C HIS A 38 1.81 -3.15 -1.79
N LEU A 39 1.20 -1.99 -1.60
CA LEU A 39 1.36 -1.14 -0.43
C LEU A 39 0.22 -1.44 0.55
N VAL A 40 0.56 -1.66 1.82
CA VAL A 40 -0.41 -1.94 2.90
C VAL A 40 -0.24 -0.87 3.97
N LEU A 41 -1.27 -0.05 4.16
CA LEU A 41 -1.32 1.05 5.12
C LEU A 41 -2.29 0.70 6.25
N ARG A 42 -1.74 0.36 7.42
CA ARG A 42 -2.51 0.04 8.63
C ARG A 42 -2.69 1.30 9.47
N HIS A 43 -3.92 1.61 9.87
CA HIS A 43 -4.20 2.75 10.74
C HIS A 43 -3.37 2.66 12.03
N PHE A 44 -2.70 3.76 12.38
CA PHE A 44 -1.90 3.86 13.59
C PHE A 44 -2.54 4.85 14.58
N ASP A 45 -2.56 6.13 14.22
CA ASP A 45 -3.11 7.19 15.06
C ASP A 45 -3.57 8.39 14.22
N GLY A 46 -4.79 8.85 14.44
CA GLY A 46 -5.37 9.99 13.71
C GLY A 46 -5.28 9.84 12.19
N ASN A 47 -4.44 10.67 11.57
CA ASN A 47 -4.17 10.70 10.13
C ASN A 47 -2.91 9.91 9.71
N LEU A 48 -2.26 9.20 10.65
CA LEU A 48 -1.04 8.43 10.44
C LEU A 48 -1.33 6.94 10.28
N PHE A 49 -0.64 6.34 9.31
CA PHE A 49 -0.73 4.94 8.97
C PHE A 49 0.67 4.33 8.88
N ASN A 50 0.83 3.14 9.45
CA ASN A 50 2.04 2.35 9.28
C ASN A 50 2.00 1.65 7.92
N GLY A 51 3.00 1.91 7.11
CA GLY A 51 3.18 1.37 5.77
C GLY A 51 4.06 0.13 5.76
N SER A 52 3.59 -0.91 5.08
CA SER A 52 4.31 -2.15 4.81
C SER A 52 4.13 -2.53 3.34
N ALA A 53 4.95 -3.44 2.86
CA ALA A 53 4.94 -3.88 1.47
C ALA A 53 4.67 -5.39 1.39
N LEU A 54 3.88 -5.82 0.41
CA LEU A 54 3.70 -7.23 0.10
C LEU A 54 4.25 -7.53 -1.28
N PHE A 55 4.99 -8.62 -1.40
CA PHE A 55 5.29 -9.25 -2.67
C PHE A 55 4.41 -10.48 -2.85
N SER A 56 3.63 -10.50 -3.92
CA SER A 56 2.75 -11.60 -4.28
C SER A 56 2.94 -11.95 -5.75
N THR A 57 3.18 -13.21 -6.04
CA THR A 57 3.32 -13.72 -7.41
C THR A 57 2.64 -15.09 -7.53
N PRO A 58 1.96 -15.39 -8.66
CA PRO A 58 1.39 -16.70 -8.89
C PRO A 58 2.49 -17.77 -8.95
N ILE A 59 2.30 -18.89 -8.25
CA ILE A 59 3.15 -20.08 -8.40
C ILE A 59 2.69 -20.77 -9.67
N LEU A 60 3.40 -20.50 -10.77
CA LEU A 60 3.15 -21.16 -12.05
C LEU A 60 3.37 -22.67 -11.90
N ASN A 61 2.29 -23.45 -11.87
CA ASN A 61 2.38 -24.89 -11.95
C ASN A 61 2.64 -25.26 -13.42
N THR A 62 3.90 -25.51 -13.74
CA THR A 62 4.38 -25.81 -15.11
C THR A 62 3.79 -27.09 -15.71
N SER A 63 2.94 -27.84 -14.99
CA SER A 63 2.33 -29.08 -15.49
C SER A 63 0.92 -28.94 -16.08
N LEU A 64 0.26 -27.78 -15.99
CA LEU A 64 -1.10 -27.60 -16.51
C LEU A 64 -1.22 -26.32 -17.33
N ALA A 65 -1.23 -26.46 -18.66
CA ALA A 65 -1.48 -25.40 -19.64
C ALA A 65 -2.92 -24.85 -19.63
N ASN A 66 -3.64 -24.97 -18.51
CA ASN A 66 -4.99 -24.44 -18.31
C ASN A 66 -5.07 -23.88 -16.88
N SER A 67 -4.60 -22.64 -16.71
CA SER A 67 -4.73 -21.87 -15.47
C SER A 67 -6.22 -21.61 -15.22
N SER A 68 -6.80 -22.37 -14.29
CA SER A 68 -8.08 -22.04 -13.65
C SER A 68 -7.79 -21.29 -12.36
N ASP A 69 -8.76 -20.49 -11.89
CA ASP A 69 -8.75 -19.54 -10.76
C ASP A 69 -8.26 -20.06 -9.37
N ASN A 70 -7.63 -21.23 -9.31
CA ASN A 70 -7.04 -21.86 -8.13
C ASN A 70 -5.50 -21.83 -8.17
N GLU A 71 -4.89 -20.80 -8.77
CA GLU A 71 -3.43 -20.65 -8.71
C GLU A 71 -2.99 -20.42 -7.25
N THR A 72 -2.04 -21.22 -6.77
CA THR A 72 -1.41 -21.00 -5.46
C THR A 72 -0.48 -19.80 -5.59
N TYR A 73 -0.49 -18.87 -4.63
CA TYR A 73 0.39 -17.70 -4.65
C TYR A 73 1.56 -17.86 -3.68
N PHE A 74 2.74 -17.38 -4.08
CA PHE A 74 3.82 -17.08 -3.15
C PHE A 74 3.61 -15.67 -2.62
N THR A 75 3.66 -15.51 -1.31
CA THR A 75 3.44 -14.21 -0.67
C THR A 75 4.48 -13.95 0.40
N GLN A 76 5.11 -12.78 0.35
CA GLN A 76 6.06 -12.29 1.33
C GLN A 76 5.62 -10.93 1.85
N SER A 77 5.62 -10.77 3.17
CA SER A 77 5.43 -9.49 3.84
C SER A 77 6.78 -8.92 4.22
N PHE A 78 7.06 -7.71 3.77
CA PHE A 78 8.12 -6.88 4.32
C PHE A 78 7.46 -6.01 5.38
N GLY A 79 8.00 -6.00 6.60
CA GLY A 79 7.39 -5.40 7.79
C GLY A 79 7.09 -3.90 7.67
N ILE A 80 7.06 -3.18 8.79
CA ILE A 80 6.86 -1.73 8.71
C ILE A 80 8.12 -1.14 8.06
N LEU A 81 7.95 -0.58 6.87
CA LEU A 81 9.02 0.04 6.08
C LEU A 81 8.80 1.53 5.94
N SER A 82 7.54 1.98 6.00
CA SER A 82 7.16 3.35 5.70
C SER A 82 6.06 3.84 6.63
N SER A 83 5.75 5.12 6.53
CA SER A 83 4.53 5.70 7.09
C SER A 83 3.83 6.56 6.05
N ALA A 84 2.50 6.63 6.17
CA ALA A 84 1.67 7.51 5.38
C ALA A 84 0.94 8.49 6.30
N GLU A 85 0.99 9.78 5.98
CA GLU A 85 0.27 10.83 6.70
C GLU A 85 -0.70 11.53 5.75
N PHE A 86 -2.00 11.51 6.07
CA PHE A 86 -3.05 12.13 5.27
C PHE A 86 -3.29 13.58 5.70
N VAL A 87 -3.41 14.49 4.75
CA VAL A 87 -3.82 15.87 5.00
C VAL A 87 -5.31 16.00 4.75
N ILE A 88 -6.04 16.45 5.77
CA ILE A 88 -7.49 16.62 5.74
C ILE A 88 -7.81 18.10 5.94
N GLU A 89 -8.45 18.71 4.96
CA GLU A 89 -8.93 20.09 5.00
C GLU A 89 -10.45 20.08 4.77
N ASP A 90 -11.20 20.79 5.62
CA ASP A 90 -12.67 20.86 5.56
C ASP A 90 -13.36 19.48 5.48
N GLY A 91 -12.81 18.49 6.21
CA GLY A 91 -13.33 17.12 6.24
C GLY A 91 -13.03 16.30 4.98
N LYS A 92 -12.16 16.80 4.08
CA LYS A 92 -11.79 16.10 2.85
C LYS A 92 -10.29 15.86 2.80
N VAL A 93 -9.89 14.66 2.38
CA VAL A 93 -8.48 14.35 2.11
C VAL A 93 -8.00 15.17 0.92
N VAL A 94 -7.03 16.06 1.09
CA VAL A 94 -6.44 16.88 0.00
C VAL A 94 -5.17 16.27 -0.57
N GLY A 95 -4.56 15.35 0.16
CA GLY A 95 -3.41 14.57 -0.27
C GLY A 95 -2.84 13.74 0.86
N PHE A 96 -1.78 12.99 0.58
CA PHE A 96 -1.03 12.27 1.59
C PHE A 96 0.45 12.17 1.21
N GLY A 97 1.30 12.13 2.24
CA GLY A 97 2.74 11.97 2.11
C GLY A 97 3.17 10.57 2.51
N LEU A 98 4.15 10.00 1.82
CA LEU A 98 4.87 8.79 2.23
C LEU A 98 6.30 9.14 2.68
N THR A 99 6.77 8.46 3.72
CA THR A 99 8.15 8.53 4.23
C THR A 99 8.70 7.12 4.48
N GLY A 100 10.01 6.93 4.32
CA GLY A 100 10.67 5.62 4.46
C GLY A 100 10.55 4.72 3.22
N VAL A 101 10.21 5.27 2.07
CA VAL A 101 9.96 4.49 0.83
C VAL A 101 11.19 4.44 -0.07
N TRP A 102 11.96 5.53 -0.10
CA TRP A 102 13.01 5.74 -1.10
C TRP A 102 14.38 5.19 -0.69
N GLU A 103 14.58 4.89 0.62
CA GLU A 103 15.85 4.43 1.21
C GLU A 103 17.07 5.08 0.53
N ALA A 104 17.13 6.42 0.53
CA ALA A 104 18.07 7.21 -0.29
C ALA A 104 19.56 6.97 0.02
N GLY A 105 19.86 6.09 0.97
CA GLY A 105 21.20 5.68 1.36
C GLY A 105 21.75 6.50 2.52
N THR A 106 22.80 5.98 3.15
CA THR A 106 23.46 6.63 4.27
C THR A 106 24.04 7.99 3.85
N GLY A 107 23.67 9.06 4.55
CA GLY A 107 24.22 10.40 4.35
C GLY A 107 23.38 11.32 3.45
N ILE A 108 22.23 10.85 2.97
CA ILE A 108 21.19 11.73 2.44
C ILE A 108 20.29 12.15 3.59
N GLU A 109 20.06 13.45 3.76
CA GLU A 109 19.13 13.96 4.76
C GLU A 109 17.69 13.63 4.37
N ASP A 110 16.91 13.15 5.33
CA ASP A 110 15.49 12.94 5.14
C ASP A 110 14.77 14.28 4.88
N PRO A 111 13.69 14.28 4.08
CA PRO A 111 12.90 15.49 3.88
C PRO A 111 12.40 16.05 5.21
N SER A 112 12.52 17.38 5.37
CA SER A 112 12.19 18.06 6.63
C SER A 112 11.35 19.31 6.39
N GLY A 113 10.49 19.65 7.36
CA GLY A 113 9.66 20.85 7.34
C GLY A 113 8.38 20.73 8.16
N ASP A 114 7.62 21.82 8.20
CA ASP A 114 6.45 21.92 9.08
C ASP A 114 5.19 21.29 8.48
N THR A 115 5.15 21.08 7.17
CA THR A 115 4.01 20.48 6.47
C THR A 115 4.29 19.03 6.11
N VAL A 116 3.24 18.21 6.04
CA VAL A 116 3.31 16.82 5.59
C VAL A 116 4.03 16.70 4.25
N GLN A 117 3.65 17.55 3.29
CA GLN A 117 4.26 17.58 1.96
C GLN A 117 5.78 17.86 1.99
N LYS A 118 6.26 18.69 2.91
CA LYS A 118 7.70 18.99 3.02
C LYS A 118 8.49 17.86 3.69
N ARG A 119 7.87 17.13 4.60
CA ARG A 119 8.47 15.98 5.28
C ARG A 119 8.36 14.68 4.47
N SER A 120 7.52 14.63 3.46
CA SER A 120 7.31 13.42 2.66
C SER A 120 8.37 13.26 1.58
N GLU A 121 8.82 12.03 1.38
CA GLU A 121 9.65 11.65 0.23
C GLU A 121 8.81 11.62 -1.05
N VAL A 122 7.56 11.16 -0.95
CA VAL A 122 6.60 11.12 -2.05
C VAL A 122 5.31 11.78 -1.60
N TRP A 123 4.84 12.75 -2.38
CA TRP A 123 3.57 13.44 -2.15
C TRP A 123 2.55 13.07 -3.21
N PHE A 124 1.38 12.60 -2.77
CA PHE A 124 0.22 12.36 -3.60
C PHE A 124 -0.82 13.45 -3.36
N ALA A 125 -1.01 14.32 -4.34
CA ALA A 125 -2.08 15.30 -4.32
C ALA A 125 -3.39 14.65 -4.80
N ARG A 126 -4.53 15.06 -4.21
CA ARG A 126 -5.83 14.72 -4.80
C ARG A 126 -6.00 15.51 -6.09
N GLU A 127 -6.33 14.84 -7.20
CA GLU A 127 -6.77 15.52 -8.42
C GLU A 127 -8.04 16.35 -8.15
N GLN A 128 -8.14 17.51 -8.81
CA GLN A 128 -9.27 18.44 -8.67
C GLN A 128 -10.43 18.08 -9.59
#